data_AF-A0A6M8VWG0-F1
#
_entry.id   AF-A0A6M8VWG0-F1
#
_cell.length_a   1.000
_cell.length_b   1.000
_cell.length_c   1.000
_cell.angle_alpha   90.00
_cell.angle_beta   90.00
_cell.angle_gamma   90.00
#
_symmetry.space_group_name_H-M   'P 1'
#
loop_
_entity.id
_entity.type
_entity.pdbx_description
1 polymer ?
#
loop_
_entity_poly.entity_id
_entity_poly.type
_entity_poly.pdbx_seq_one_letter_code
_entity_poly.pdbx_strand_id
1 'polypeptide(L)'
;MAQSQTQTVGLYDHEADALLGSEQFADRVSLLPGERGAIEPGRRVRIMWGQDMLLDALDGKYRTIVCGINEEDNTHGIIAQLVNRITTSQWSVNSVTSYAKMFHESVAVHAAHDREPYVLKYDLDSVLILALLRPKGKPTFSLDDLGRGFRTIAKMLQGRPDRKPVAAVSFLGARSNRLTDADGNEPSFESVLRTIYDAGYRGDIYPSPGMWGFSHVGVFPSYPFPEGLARMREGSS
;
A
#
# COMPACT_ATOMS: atom_id res chain seq x y z
N MET A 1 -49.66 12.95 6.05
CA MET A 1 -48.29 12.79 5.52
C MET A 1 -47.38 12.55 6.69
N ALA A 2 -46.93 11.32 6.90
CA ALA A 2 -46.02 10.99 7.99
C ALA A 2 -44.60 11.46 7.61
N GLN A 3 -44.06 12.42 8.36
CA GLN A 3 -42.65 12.76 8.30
C GLN A 3 -41.86 11.53 8.72
N SER A 4 -41.05 10.99 7.80
CA SER A 4 -40.06 9.98 8.13
C SER A 4 -39.07 10.64 9.09
N GLN A 5 -39.17 10.30 10.39
CA GLN A 5 -38.16 10.65 11.37
C GLN A 5 -36.87 9.96 10.93
N THR A 6 -35.96 10.72 10.30
CA THR A 6 -34.59 10.28 10.10
C THR A 6 -34.02 10.09 11.50
N GLN A 7 -33.92 8.86 11.97
CA GLN A 7 -33.15 8.56 13.18
C GLN A 7 -31.74 9.11 12.96
N THR A 8 -31.41 10.19 13.65
CA THR A 8 -30.05 10.70 13.78
C THR A 8 -29.28 9.69 14.62
N VAL A 9 -28.62 8.75 13.95
CA VAL A 9 -27.62 7.90 14.59
C VAL A 9 -26.50 8.84 15.06
N GLY A 10 -26.28 8.94 16.36
CA GLY A 10 -25.14 9.66 16.93
C GLY A 10 -23.88 8.81 16.79
N LEU A 11 -22.77 9.42 16.37
CA LEU A 11 -21.48 8.76 16.23
C LEU A 11 -20.68 8.79 17.53
N TYR A 12 -20.83 9.83 18.34
CA TYR A 12 -20.06 10.03 19.56
C TYR A 12 -20.95 10.24 20.77
N ASP A 13 -20.44 9.85 21.95
CA ASP A 13 -21.11 10.11 23.21
C ASP A 13 -21.22 11.62 23.48
N HIS A 14 -22.21 12.00 24.30
CA HIS A 14 -22.36 13.35 24.84
C HIS A 14 -22.49 14.47 23.77
N GLU A 15 -23.19 14.20 22.67
CA GLU A 15 -23.45 15.17 21.58
C GLU A 15 -22.18 15.70 20.89
N ALA A 16 -21.04 15.00 21.02
CA ALA A 16 -19.78 15.44 20.44
C ALA A 16 -19.79 15.50 18.90
N ASP A 17 -20.76 14.88 18.23
CA ASP A 17 -21.05 15.08 16.80
C ASP A 17 -21.13 16.56 16.41
N ALA A 18 -21.72 17.41 17.25
CA ALA A 18 -21.85 18.85 16.99
C ALA A 18 -20.50 19.59 17.08
N LEU A 19 -19.53 19.02 17.80
CA LEU A 19 -18.19 19.59 17.96
C LEU A 19 -17.25 19.17 16.82
N LEU A 20 -17.49 18.01 16.21
CA LEU A 20 -16.60 17.37 15.24
C LEU A 20 -17.06 17.56 13.79
N GLY A 21 -17.39 18.80 13.41
CA GLY A 21 -17.71 19.13 12.02
C GLY A 21 -16.51 18.89 11.10
N SER A 22 -16.68 18.10 10.03
CA SER A 22 -15.58 17.71 9.14
C SER A 22 -14.83 18.89 8.51
N GLU A 23 -15.51 20.03 8.30
CA GLU A 23 -14.91 21.25 7.74
C GLU A 23 -13.80 21.86 8.62
N GLN A 24 -13.76 21.52 9.91
CA GLN A 24 -12.73 22.00 10.84
C GLN A 24 -11.36 21.33 10.62
N PHE A 25 -11.32 20.22 9.88
CA PHE A 25 -10.11 19.43 9.63
C PHE A 25 -9.65 19.61 8.18
N ALA A 26 -8.51 20.28 8.00
CA ALA A 26 -7.95 20.53 6.67
C ALA A 26 -7.53 19.22 5.97
N ASP A 27 -6.84 18.35 6.72
CA ASP A 27 -6.43 17.02 6.27
C ASP A 27 -7.50 16.00 6.63
N ARG A 28 -8.27 15.57 5.64
CA ARG A 28 -9.35 14.60 5.78
C ARG A 28 -9.60 13.89 4.46
N VAL A 29 -10.28 12.76 4.52
CA VAL A 29 -10.85 12.10 3.35
C VAL A 29 -12.35 11.92 3.51
N SER A 30 -13.09 12.10 2.42
CA SER A 30 -14.53 11.83 2.39
C SER A 30 -14.76 10.43 1.84
N LEU A 31 -15.08 9.46 2.70
CA LEU A 31 -15.30 8.08 2.27
C LEU A 31 -16.63 7.96 1.51
N LEU A 32 -16.54 7.52 0.26
CA LEU A 32 -17.68 7.15 -0.56
C LEU A 32 -18.07 5.69 -0.31
N PRO A 33 -19.36 5.35 -0.41
CA PRO A 33 -19.78 3.97 -0.31
C PRO A 33 -19.15 3.14 -1.45
N GLY A 34 -18.59 1.99 -1.12
CA GLY A 34 -18.20 0.99 -2.11
C GLY A 34 -19.42 0.35 -2.79
N GLU A 35 -19.17 -0.39 -3.86
CA GLU A 35 -20.22 -1.16 -4.55
C GLU A 35 -20.87 -2.19 -3.60
N ARG A 36 -22.21 -2.22 -3.60
CA ARG A 36 -23.02 -3.15 -2.79
C ARG A 36 -23.33 -4.46 -3.52
N GLY A 37 -22.45 -4.89 -4.41
CA GLY A 37 -22.58 -6.12 -5.19
C GLY A 37 -22.41 -7.38 -4.34
N ALA A 38 -22.42 -8.54 -4.99
CA ALA A 38 -22.19 -9.83 -4.33
C ALA A 38 -20.86 -9.83 -3.55
N ILE A 39 -20.91 -10.31 -2.30
CA ILE A 39 -19.74 -10.35 -1.43
C ILE A 39 -18.89 -11.56 -1.83
N GLU A 40 -17.79 -11.31 -2.54
CA GLU A 40 -16.86 -12.35 -2.98
C GLU A 40 -15.47 -12.19 -2.33
N PRO A 41 -14.98 -13.20 -1.58
CA PRO A 41 -13.66 -13.16 -0.97
C PRO A 41 -12.54 -12.99 -2.00
N GLY A 42 -11.53 -12.19 -1.65
CA GLY A 42 -10.29 -12.09 -2.43
C GLY A 42 -10.43 -11.42 -3.80
N ARG A 43 -11.51 -10.68 -4.07
CA ARG A 43 -11.70 -9.97 -5.35
C ARG A 43 -11.33 -8.49 -5.33
N ARG A 44 -10.89 -7.96 -4.19
CA ARG A 44 -10.56 -6.55 -4.03
C ARG A 44 -9.25 -6.34 -3.30
N VAL A 45 -8.62 -5.21 -3.58
CA VAL A 45 -7.63 -4.59 -2.71
C VAL A 45 -8.39 -3.64 -1.78
N ARG A 46 -8.22 -3.78 -0.47
CA ARG A 46 -8.84 -2.85 0.50
C ARG A 46 -7.90 -1.68 0.75
N ILE A 47 -8.45 -0.48 0.81
CA ILE A 47 -7.66 0.74 0.98
C ILE A 47 -7.82 1.22 2.43
N MET A 48 -6.72 1.24 3.16
CA MET A 48 -6.68 1.51 4.59
C MET A 48 -6.48 2.99 4.85
N TRP A 49 -7.55 3.77 4.67
CA TRP A 49 -7.52 5.23 4.85
C TRP A 49 -7.21 5.69 6.27
N GLY A 50 -7.34 4.83 7.29
CA GLY A 50 -7.05 5.15 8.69
C GLY A 50 -5.56 5.35 9.05
N GLN A 51 -4.62 4.98 8.17
CA GLN A 51 -3.18 5.23 8.35
C GLN A 51 -2.48 4.59 9.57
N ASP A 52 -3.05 3.55 10.17
CA ASP A 52 -2.49 2.89 11.37
C ASP A 52 -1.52 1.72 11.10
N MET A 53 -0.83 1.72 9.96
CA MET A 53 -0.06 0.57 9.46
C MET A 53 0.92 -0.03 10.49
N LEU A 54 1.69 0.81 11.18
CA LEU A 54 2.70 0.36 12.13
C LEU A 54 2.06 -0.31 13.36
N LEU A 55 0.97 0.26 13.87
CA LEU A 55 0.22 -0.33 14.98
C LEU A 55 -0.40 -1.64 14.55
N ASP A 56 -1.01 -1.68 13.36
CA ASP A 56 -1.60 -2.91 12.81
C ASP A 56 -0.56 -4.03 12.61
N ALA A 57 0.67 -3.67 12.23
CA ALA A 57 1.79 -4.60 12.15
C ALA A 57 2.21 -5.12 13.52
N LEU A 58 2.36 -4.24 14.51
CA LEU A 58 2.77 -4.60 15.88
C LEU A 58 1.71 -5.42 16.63
N ASP A 59 0.43 -5.13 16.38
CA ASP A 59 -0.72 -5.88 16.90
C ASP A 59 -0.89 -7.25 16.22
N GLY A 60 -0.04 -7.60 15.25
CA GLY A 60 -0.08 -8.88 14.56
C GLY A 60 -1.27 -9.04 13.60
N LYS A 61 -1.88 -7.95 13.14
CA LYS A 61 -3.00 -7.99 12.18
C LYS A 61 -2.57 -8.50 10.80
N TYR A 62 -1.28 -8.39 10.49
CA TYR A 62 -0.69 -8.90 9.24
C TYR A 62 0.42 -9.90 9.52
N ARG A 63 0.42 -10.99 8.74
CA ARG A 63 1.51 -11.97 8.70
C ARG A 63 2.58 -11.61 7.67
N THR A 64 2.20 -10.83 6.67
CA THR A 64 3.12 -10.35 5.63
C THR A 64 2.93 -8.86 5.35
N ILE A 65 4.03 -8.14 5.17
CA ILE A 65 4.03 -6.74 4.73
C ILE A 65 4.88 -6.61 3.46
N VAL A 66 4.36 -5.85 2.49
CA VAL A 66 5.05 -5.51 1.25
C VAL A 66 5.49 -4.05 1.30
N CYS A 67 6.77 -3.80 0.99
CA CYS A 67 7.31 -2.45 0.89
C CYS A 67 8.46 -2.36 -0.13
N GLY A 68 8.80 -1.15 -0.56
CA GLY A 68 9.99 -0.91 -1.39
C GLY A 68 11.27 -0.75 -0.56
N ILE A 69 12.39 -1.21 -1.11
CA ILE A 69 13.75 -1.03 -0.59
C ILE A 69 14.74 -0.74 -1.73
N ASN A 70 15.93 -0.26 -1.39
CA ASN A 70 17.04 -0.07 -2.33
C ASN A 70 18.38 -0.50 -1.70
N GLU A 71 19.47 -0.42 -2.46
CA GLU A 71 20.81 -0.80 -2.02
C GLU A 71 21.64 0.34 -1.40
N GLU A 72 21.10 1.56 -1.38
CA GLU A 72 21.81 2.79 -0.97
C GLU A 72 21.46 3.19 0.46
N ASP A 73 20.17 3.45 0.72
CA ASP A 73 19.66 3.90 2.01
C ASP A 73 18.18 3.53 2.21
N ASN A 74 17.90 2.79 3.29
CA ASN A 74 16.56 2.41 3.72
C ASN A 74 16.14 3.03 5.06
N THR A 75 16.96 3.90 5.67
CA THR A 75 16.76 4.44 7.03
C THR A 75 15.48 5.24 7.22
N HIS A 76 14.95 5.82 6.15
CA HIS A 76 13.73 6.63 6.17
C HIS A 76 12.49 5.88 5.64
N GLY A 77 12.64 4.62 5.23
CA GLY A 77 11.56 3.81 4.70
C GLY A 77 10.74 3.13 5.80
N ILE A 78 9.59 2.57 5.41
CA ILE A 78 8.75 1.80 6.34
C ILE A 78 9.50 0.58 6.92
N ILE A 79 10.40 -0.03 6.13
CA ILE A 79 11.19 -1.16 6.60
C ILE A 79 12.05 -0.79 7.81
N ALA A 80 12.64 0.42 7.83
CA ALA A 80 13.40 0.87 8.98
C ALA A 80 12.53 1.03 10.22
N GLN A 81 11.30 1.52 10.05
CA GLN A 81 10.36 1.67 11.14
C GLN A 81 9.92 0.32 11.71
N LEU A 82 9.74 -0.69 10.87
CA LEU A 82 9.35 -2.05 11.26
C LEU A 82 10.49 -2.78 11.98
N VAL A 83 11.68 -2.86 11.38
CA VAL A 83 12.81 -3.59 11.97
C VAL A 83 13.28 -2.98 13.30
N ASN A 84 13.13 -1.66 13.48
CA ASN A 84 13.48 -1.00 14.73
C ASN A 84 12.44 -1.20 15.84
N ARG A 85 11.18 -1.50 15.50
CA ARG A 85 10.08 -1.64 16.48
C ARG A 85 9.78 -3.10 16.82
N ILE A 86 10.02 -4.02 15.90
CA ILE A 86 9.85 -5.46 16.14
C ILE A 86 11.14 -5.97 16.76
N THR A 87 11.22 -5.89 18.09
CA THR A 87 12.46 -6.13 18.86
C THR A 87 12.96 -7.57 18.80
N THR A 88 12.16 -8.53 18.33
CA THR A 88 12.58 -9.92 18.16
C THR A 88 13.41 -10.12 16.87
N SER A 89 13.24 -9.24 15.89
CA SER A 89 13.91 -9.27 14.60
C SER A 89 15.44 -9.38 14.72
N GLN A 90 16.03 -10.31 13.97
CA GLN A 90 17.48 -10.37 13.75
C GLN A 90 17.98 -9.31 12.76
N TRP A 91 17.06 -8.66 12.04
CA TRP A 91 17.37 -7.63 11.06
C TRP A 91 17.47 -6.25 11.71
N SER A 92 18.53 -5.55 11.37
CA SER A 92 18.67 -4.10 11.52
C SER A 92 18.54 -3.40 10.16
N VAL A 93 18.25 -2.10 10.17
CA VAL A 93 18.23 -1.27 8.95
C VAL A 93 19.52 -1.43 8.14
N ASN A 94 20.68 -1.43 8.81
CA ASN A 94 21.98 -1.57 8.15
C ASN A 94 22.10 -2.94 7.47
N SER A 95 21.73 -4.02 8.16
CA SER A 95 21.76 -5.37 7.58
C SER A 95 20.80 -5.56 6.41
N VAL A 96 19.64 -4.88 6.41
CA VAL A 96 18.70 -4.85 5.27
C VAL A 96 19.38 -4.24 4.04
N THR A 97 19.98 -3.05 4.18
CA THR A 97 20.66 -2.35 3.10
C THR A 97 21.88 -3.14 2.60
N SER A 98 22.71 -3.66 3.52
CA SER A 98 23.87 -4.50 3.16
C SER A 98 23.46 -5.76 2.41
N TYR A 99 22.38 -6.43 2.83
CA TYR A 99 21.86 -7.60 2.15
C TYR A 99 21.34 -7.26 0.74
N ALA A 100 20.62 -6.15 0.59
CA ALA A 100 20.15 -5.67 -0.71
C ALA A 100 21.32 -5.44 -1.69
N LYS A 101 22.38 -4.79 -1.21
CA LYS A 101 23.61 -4.55 -1.97
C LYS A 101 24.32 -5.86 -2.37
N MET A 102 24.56 -6.75 -1.41
CA MET A 102 25.20 -8.05 -1.68
C MET A 102 24.40 -8.88 -2.70
N PHE A 103 23.07 -8.84 -2.62
CA PHE A 103 22.20 -9.53 -3.56
C PHE A 103 22.37 -8.99 -4.99
N HIS A 104 22.34 -7.67 -5.17
CA HIS A 104 22.59 -7.03 -6.45
C HIS A 104 24.00 -7.28 -7.02
N GLU A 105 25.01 -7.40 -6.16
CA GLU A 105 26.37 -7.76 -6.57
C GLU A 105 26.44 -9.22 -7.03
N SER A 106 25.75 -10.13 -6.34
CA SER A 106 25.74 -11.57 -6.63
C SER A 106 24.97 -11.93 -7.89
N VAL A 107 23.84 -11.28 -8.15
CA VAL A 107 22.99 -11.55 -9.32
C VAL A 107 23.58 -10.98 -10.61
N ALA A 108 24.32 -9.87 -10.52
CA ALA A 108 25.04 -9.31 -11.67
C ALA A 108 26.04 -10.32 -12.29
N VAL A 109 26.51 -11.30 -11.51
CA VAL A 109 27.44 -12.35 -11.97
C VAL A 109 26.71 -13.49 -12.72
N HIS A 110 25.43 -13.76 -12.41
CA HIS A 110 24.73 -14.97 -12.88
C HIS A 110 23.53 -14.69 -13.81
N ALA A 111 23.02 -13.45 -13.85
CA ALA A 111 21.84 -13.09 -14.63
C ALA A 111 21.86 -11.60 -15.06
N ALA A 112 22.93 -11.15 -15.71
CA ALA A 112 23.11 -9.74 -16.12
C ALA A 112 22.01 -9.18 -17.05
N HIS A 113 21.19 -10.05 -17.64
CA HIS A 113 20.05 -9.65 -18.49
C HIS A 113 18.71 -9.61 -17.76
N ASP A 114 18.64 -10.07 -16.51
CA ASP A 114 17.42 -10.10 -15.73
C ASP A 114 17.19 -8.75 -15.05
N ARG A 115 16.27 -7.98 -15.66
CA ARG A 115 15.81 -6.66 -15.18
C ARG A 115 14.57 -6.79 -14.29
N GLU A 116 14.17 -8.01 -13.90
CA GLU A 116 13.05 -8.16 -12.99
C GLU A 116 13.38 -7.55 -11.62
N PRO A 117 12.47 -6.75 -11.03
CA PRO A 117 12.61 -6.29 -9.66
C PRO A 117 12.49 -7.48 -8.73
N TYR A 118 13.56 -7.69 -7.96
CA TYR A 118 13.66 -8.79 -7.04
C TYR A 118 12.80 -8.54 -5.80
N VAL A 119 12.25 -9.63 -5.25
CA VAL A 119 11.54 -9.62 -3.97
C VAL A 119 12.43 -10.27 -2.93
N LEU A 120 12.98 -9.48 -2.00
CA LEU A 120 13.75 -9.98 -0.88
C LEU A 120 12.84 -10.32 0.30
N LYS A 121 13.18 -11.38 1.03
CA LYS A 121 12.45 -11.80 2.22
C LYS A 121 13.23 -11.39 3.46
N TYR A 122 12.57 -10.73 4.40
CA TYR A 122 13.10 -10.48 5.73
C TYR A 122 12.10 -11.02 6.75
N ASP A 123 12.50 -12.06 7.48
CA ASP A 123 11.68 -12.63 8.54
C ASP A 123 11.96 -11.87 9.84
N LEU A 124 10.93 -11.20 10.38
CA LEU A 124 11.00 -10.46 11.65
C LEU A 124 10.35 -11.26 12.79
N ASP A 125 10.31 -12.59 12.65
CA ASP A 125 9.64 -13.60 13.49
C ASP A 125 8.10 -13.53 13.45
N SER A 126 7.53 -12.40 13.87
CA SER A 126 6.07 -12.22 13.94
C SER A 126 5.46 -11.83 12.60
N VAL A 127 6.26 -11.24 11.71
CA VAL A 127 5.86 -10.75 10.39
C VAL A 127 6.94 -11.01 9.35
N LEU A 128 6.52 -11.46 8.17
CA LEU A 128 7.35 -11.59 6.99
C LEU A 128 7.32 -10.28 6.19
N ILE A 129 8.47 -9.72 5.86
CA ILE A 129 8.58 -8.65 4.88
C ILE A 129 8.89 -9.23 3.50
N LEU A 130 8.06 -8.88 2.52
CA LEU A 130 8.33 -9.08 1.09
C LEU A 130 8.75 -7.73 0.49
N ALA A 131 10.04 -7.49 0.45
CA ALA A 131 10.60 -6.21 0.06
C ALA A 131 10.91 -6.17 -1.44
N LEU A 132 10.25 -5.25 -2.16
CA LEU A 132 10.55 -4.96 -3.55
C LEU A 132 11.85 -4.18 -3.65
N LEU A 133 12.84 -4.76 -4.30
CA LEU A 133 14.16 -4.15 -4.50
C LEU A 133 14.15 -3.26 -5.75
N ARG A 134 14.51 -1.99 -5.58
CA ARG A 134 14.65 -1.03 -6.68
C ARG A 134 15.66 -1.57 -7.68
N PRO A 135 15.32 -1.67 -8.98
CA PRO A 135 16.24 -2.22 -9.97
C PRO A 135 17.58 -1.48 -9.96
N LYS A 136 18.67 -2.25 -10.07
CA LYS A 136 20.04 -1.73 -10.05
C LYS A 136 20.25 -0.64 -11.10
N GLY A 137 20.89 0.45 -10.70
CA GLY A 137 21.19 1.59 -11.57
C GLY A 137 19.98 2.47 -11.94
N LYS A 138 18.77 2.17 -11.45
CA LYS A 138 17.61 3.07 -11.58
C LYS A 138 17.45 3.94 -10.33
N PRO A 139 17.18 5.26 -10.49
CA PRO A 139 16.92 6.15 -9.36
C PRO A 139 15.51 5.95 -8.75
N THR A 140 14.57 5.42 -9.54
CA THR A 140 13.16 5.24 -9.17
C THR A 140 12.64 3.88 -9.62
N PHE A 141 11.56 3.42 -9.01
CA PHE A 141 10.71 2.37 -9.56
C PHE A 141 9.88 2.94 -10.72
N SER A 142 9.56 2.08 -11.69
CA SER A 142 8.49 2.33 -12.66
C SER A 142 7.23 1.51 -12.32
N LEU A 143 6.09 1.85 -12.92
CA LEU A 143 4.87 1.03 -12.81
C LEU A 143 5.08 -0.40 -13.34
N ASP A 144 5.94 -0.57 -14.35
CA ASP A 144 6.28 -1.87 -14.90
C ASP A 144 7.13 -2.70 -13.92
N ASP A 145 8.07 -2.05 -13.21
CA ASP A 145 8.79 -2.68 -12.11
C ASP A 145 7.82 -3.09 -10.99
N LEU A 146 6.92 -2.18 -10.59
CA LEU A 146 5.90 -2.47 -9.58
C LEU A 146 5.03 -3.67 -9.98
N GLY A 147 4.55 -3.71 -11.22
CA GLY A 147 3.71 -4.80 -11.72
C GLY A 147 4.42 -6.14 -11.79
N ARG A 148 5.69 -6.19 -12.22
CA ARG A 148 6.51 -7.42 -12.14
C ARG A 148 6.70 -7.88 -10.70
N GLY A 149 7.09 -6.96 -9.82
CA GLY A 149 7.34 -7.25 -8.42
C GLY A 149 6.12 -7.82 -7.71
N PHE A 150 4.96 -7.19 -7.90
CA PHE A 150 3.70 -7.66 -7.32
C PHE A 150 3.22 -8.99 -7.92
N ARG A 151 3.55 -9.30 -9.19
CA ARG A 151 3.29 -10.65 -9.76
C ARG A 151 4.08 -11.72 -9.03
N THR A 152 5.35 -11.44 -8.74
CA THR A 152 6.20 -12.34 -7.95
C THR A 152 5.66 -12.49 -6.53
N ILE A 153 5.29 -11.38 -5.88
CA ILE A 153 4.64 -11.40 -4.55
C ILE A 153 3.35 -12.23 -4.56
N ALA A 154 2.48 -12.03 -5.54
CA ALA A 154 1.22 -12.77 -5.65
C ALA A 154 1.47 -14.28 -5.74
N LYS A 155 2.44 -14.71 -6.56
CA LYS A 155 2.90 -16.11 -6.62
C LYS A 155 3.44 -16.61 -5.27
N MET A 156 4.19 -15.78 -4.55
CA MET A 156 4.73 -16.13 -3.23
C MET A 156 3.64 -16.25 -2.15
N LEU A 157 2.50 -15.58 -2.31
CA LEU A 157 1.36 -15.64 -1.40
C LEU A 157 0.34 -16.73 -1.78
N GLN A 158 0.39 -17.22 -3.02
CA GLN A 158 -0.53 -18.24 -3.52
C GLN A 158 -0.40 -19.54 -2.72
N GLY A 159 -1.52 -20.07 -2.24
CA GLY A 159 -1.55 -21.31 -1.44
C GLY A 159 -0.92 -21.19 -0.05
N ARG A 160 -0.64 -19.97 0.43
CA ARG A 160 0.02 -19.70 1.73
C ARG A 160 -0.89 -18.94 2.69
N PRO A 161 -1.89 -19.61 3.30
CA PRO A 161 -2.76 -18.96 4.30
C PRO A 161 -1.98 -18.51 5.54
N ASP A 162 -0.87 -19.18 5.86
CA ASP A 162 0.08 -18.81 6.92
C ASP A 162 0.72 -17.42 6.71
N ARG A 163 0.75 -16.95 5.45
CA ARG A 163 1.29 -15.63 5.08
C ARG A 163 0.21 -14.53 5.04
N LYS A 164 -1.05 -14.87 5.33
CA LYS A 164 -2.18 -13.93 5.34
C LYS A 164 -2.63 -13.63 6.78
N PRO A 165 -3.22 -12.46 7.05
CA PRO A 165 -3.46 -11.33 6.13
C PRO A 165 -2.17 -10.64 5.66
N VAL A 166 -2.26 -9.93 4.52
CA VAL A 166 -1.12 -9.22 3.92
C VAL A 166 -1.46 -7.76 3.68
N ALA A 167 -0.53 -6.87 4.01
CA ALA A 167 -0.61 -5.44 3.73
C ALA A 167 0.51 -4.98 2.79
N ALA A 168 0.27 -3.92 2.04
CA ALA A 168 1.27 -3.18 1.28
C ALA A 168 1.26 -1.71 1.67
N VAL A 169 2.40 -1.04 1.59
CA VAL A 169 2.43 0.43 1.62
C VAL A 169 2.36 1.00 0.22
N SER A 170 1.75 2.19 0.09
CA SER A 170 1.87 3.00 -1.10
C SER A 170 3.33 3.37 -1.35
N PHE A 171 3.72 3.35 -2.62
CA PHE A 171 5.03 3.79 -3.09
C PHE A 171 5.04 5.29 -3.44
N LEU A 172 3.89 5.96 -3.30
CA LEU A 172 3.71 7.39 -3.58
C LEU A 172 4.12 8.25 -2.39
N GLY A 173 4.71 9.41 -2.66
CA GLY A 173 5.30 10.30 -1.66
C GLY A 173 6.58 9.73 -1.01
N ALA A 174 7.08 8.57 -1.46
CA ALA A 174 8.27 7.95 -0.92
C ALA A 174 9.53 8.71 -1.36
N ARG A 175 10.42 9.06 -0.42
CA ARG A 175 11.68 9.75 -0.73
C ARG A 175 12.75 8.81 -1.29
N SER A 176 13.03 7.72 -0.58
CA SER A 176 14.11 6.78 -0.95
C SER A 176 13.71 5.81 -2.06
N ASN A 177 12.41 5.50 -2.19
CA ASN A 177 11.87 4.51 -3.12
C ASN A 177 10.77 5.12 -3.99
N ARG A 178 11.10 6.24 -4.64
CA ARG A 178 10.19 6.96 -5.54
C ARG A 178 9.65 6.04 -6.64
N LEU A 179 8.39 6.22 -6.98
CA LEU A 179 7.73 5.58 -8.11
C LEU A 179 7.42 6.65 -9.16
N THR A 180 7.81 6.40 -10.41
CA THR A 180 7.56 7.32 -11.54
C THR A 180 6.85 6.61 -12.68
N ASP A 181 6.05 7.35 -13.44
CA ASP A 181 5.49 6.93 -14.72
C ASP A 181 6.50 7.09 -15.88
N ALA A 182 6.02 6.91 -17.12
CA ALA A 182 6.84 7.01 -18.32
C ALA A 182 7.34 8.44 -18.59
N ASP A 183 6.65 9.45 -18.08
CA ASP A 183 6.99 10.86 -18.23
C ASP A 183 7.88 11.37 -17.07
N GLY A 184 8.22 10.49 -16.13
CA GLY A 184 9.04 10.82 -14.96
C GLY A 184 8.25 11.46 -13.80
N ASN A 185 6.93 11.53 -13.90
CA ASN A 185 6.05 12.09 -12.88
C ASN A 185 5.64 11.01 -11.87
N GLU A 186 5.19 11.42 -10.68
CA GLU A 186 4.60 10.48 -9.73
C GLU A 186 3.22 10.01 -10.24
N PRO A 187 2.96 8.70 -10.41
CA PRO A 187 1.70 8.23 -10.97
C PRO A 187 0.55 8.41 -9.99
N SER A 188 -0.68 8.43 -10.52
CA SER A 188 -1.88 8.46 -9.68
C SER A 188 -2.00 7.20 -8.81
N PHE A 189 -2.66 7.33 -7.65
CA PHE A 189 -2.94 6.20 -6.78
C PHE A 189 -3.77 5.11 -7.46
N GLU A 190 -4.70 5.50 -8.35
CA GLU A 190 -5.45 4.55 -9.17
C GLU A 190 -4.56 3.74 -10.11
N SER A 191 -3.53 4.36 -10.72
CA SER A 191 -2.58 3.63 -11.55
C SER A 191 -1.78 2.63 -10.72
N VAL A 192 -1.38 2.98 -9.50
CA VAL A 192 -0.74 2.05 -8.56
C VAL A 192 -1.67 0.88 -8.22
N LEU A 193 -2.92 1.18 -7.84
CA LEU A 193 -3.93 0.17 -7.48
C LEU A 193 -4.22 -0.79 -8.64
N ARG A 194 -4.41 -0.26 -9.86
CA ARG A 194 -4.60 -1.03 -11.08
C ARG A 194 -3.42 -1.97 -11.31
N THR A 195 -2.20 -1.43 -11.29
CA THR A 195 -0.97 -2.21 -11.51
C THR A 195 -0.83 -3.37 -10.54
N ILE A 196 -1.03 -3.17 -9.23
CA ILE A 196 -0.90 -4.25 -8.25
C ILE A 196 -2.07 -5.24 -8.33
N TYR A 197 -3.27 -4.75 -8.65
CA TYR A 197 -4.45 -5.59 -8.81
C TYR A 197 -4.32 -6.52 -10.02
N ASP A 198 -3.91 -5.98 -11.17
CA ASP A 198 -3.68 -6.76 -12.39
C ASP A 198 -2.51 -7.74 -12.22
N ALA A 199 -1.56 -7.42 -11.34
CA ALA A 199 -0.50 -8.33 -10.91
C ALA A 199 -0.97 -9.47 -9.99
N GLY A 200 -2.23 -9.45 -9.53
CA GLY A 200 -2.85 -10.52 -8.73
C GLY A 200 -2.88 -10.24 -7.21
N TYR A 201 -2.48 -9.05 -6.75
CA TYR A 201 -2.52 -8.70 -5.33
C TYR A 201 -3.95 -8.43 -4.84
N ARG A 202 -4.30 -8.95 -3.66
CA ARG A 202 -5.65 -8.88 -3.06
C ARG A 202 -5.63 -8.63 -1.55
N GLY A 203 -4.56 -8.01 -1.07
CA GLY A 203 -4.42 -7.63 0.33
C GLY A 203 -4.93 -6.22 0.62
N ASP A 204 -4.52 -5.71 1.78
CA ASP A 204 -4.80 -4.35 2.20
C ASP A 204 -3.66 -3.42 1.71
N ILE A 205 -3.96 -2.18 1.35
CA ILE A 205 -2.95 -1.18 1.00
C ILE A 205 -3.15 0.08 1.83
N TYR A 206 -2.06 0.56 2.43
CA TYR A 206 -2.03 1.85 3.12
C TYR A 206 -1.68 2.95 2.11
N PRO A 207 -2.55 3.96 1.92
CA PRO A 207 -2.26 5.13 1.09
C PRO A 207 -1.03 5.90 1.62
N SER A 208 -0.49 6.82 0.82
CA SER A 208 0.51 7.76 1.34
C SER A 208 -0.15 8.71 2.35
N PRO A 209 0.52 9.09 3.46
CA PRO A 209 -0.03 10.06 4.42
C PRO A 209 -0.46 11.37 3.76
N GLY A 210 0.27 11.83 2.73
CA GLY A 210 -0.06 13.05 1.99
C GLY A 210 -1.41 13.00 1.26
N MET A 211 -2.00 11.81 1.08
CA MET A 211 -3.31 11.67 0.43
C MET A 211 -4.47 12.17 1.31
N TRP A 212 -4.26 12.40 2.61
CA TRP A 212 -5.25 13.07 3.46
C TRP A 212 -5.41 14.57 3.14
N GLY A 213 -4.48 15.16 2.39
CA GLY A 213 -4.59 16.56 1.94
C GLY A 213 -5.63 16.80 0.85
N PHE A 214 -6.26 15.75 0.29
CA PHE A 214 -7.26 15.86 -0.78
C PHE A 214 -8.70 15.88 -0.24
N SER A 215 -8.96 16.75 0.74
CA SER A 215 -10.26 16.84 1.45
C SER A 215 -11.48 17.13 0.57
N HIS A 216 -11.26 17.72 -0.60
CA HIS A 216 -12.28 18.02 -1.60
C HIS A 216 -12.65 16.83 -2.50
N VAL A 217 -11.93 15.71 -2.42
CA VAL A 217 -12.16 14.53 -3.27
C VAL A 217 -12.77 13.40 -2.43
N GLY A 218 -13.86 12.81 -2.93
CA GLY A 218 -14.42 11.59 -2.37
C GLY A 218 -13.57 10.37 -2.75
N VAL A 219 -13.28 9.50 -1.79
CA VAL A 219 -12.42 8.32 -1.98
C VAL A 219 -13.16 7.02 -1.69
N PHE A 220 -12.83 5.96 -2.44
CA PHE A 220 -13.42 4.64 -2.23
C PHE A 220 -12.59 3.78 -1.26
N PRO A 221 -13.22 2.85 -0.51
CA PRO A 221 -12.53 1.99 0.47
C PRO A 221 -11.85 0.77 -0.17
N SER A 222 -12.01 0.55 -1.48
CA SER A 222 -11.46 -0.61 -2.17
C SER A 222 -11.26 -0.37 -3.66
N TYR A 223 -10.40 -1.16 -4.27
CA TYR A 223 -10.21 -1.27 -5.72
C TYR A 223 -10.54 -2.72 -6.19
N PRO A 224 -11.19 -2.93 -7.36
CA PRO A 224 -11.60 -1.95 -8.37
C PRO A 224 -12.62 -0.93 -7.87
N PHE A 225 -12.60 0.27 -8.46
CA PHE A 225 -13.59 1.30 -8.16
C PHE A 225 -14.94 0.98 -8.83
N PRO A 226 -16.07 1.47 -8.27
CA PRO A 226 -17.40 1.25 -8.85
C PRO A 226 -17.52 1.70 -10.32
N GLU A 227 -18.34 1.01 -11.11
CA GLU A 227 -18.60 1.34 -12.53
C GLU A 227 -19.12 2.78 -12.72
N GLY A 228 -19.78 3.33 -11.69
CA GLY A 228 -20.21 4.73 -11.67
C GLY A 228 -19.09 5.72 -11.96
N LEU A 229 -17.86 5.46 -11.51
CA LEU A 229 -16.71 6.33 -11.77
C LEU A 229 -16.33 6.35 -13.26
N ALA A 230 -16.41 5.21 -13.94
CA ALA A 230 -16.15 5.13 -15.38
C ALA A 230 -17.19 5.94 -16.16
N ARG A 231 -18.48 5.79 -15.82
CA ARG A 231 -19.58 6.57 -16.43
C ARG A 231 -19.43 8.08 -16.22
N MET A 232 -18.96 8.51 -15.05
CA MET A 232 -18.72 9.93 -14.78
C MET A 232 -17.60 10.52 -15.66
N ARG A 233 -16.58 9.72 -16.01
CA ARG A 233 -15.50 10.14 -16.92
C ARG A 233 -16.01 10.35 -18.35
N GLU A 234 -16.86 9.46 -18.83
CA GLU A 234 -17.47 9.55 -20.17
C GLU A 234 -18.35 10.79 -20.31
N GLY A 235 -19.11 11.14 -19.27
CA GLY A 235 -20.00 12.30 -19.26
C GLY A 235 -19.31 13.66 -19.03
N SER A 236 -18.01 13.67 -18.77
CA SER A 236 -17.21 14.89 -18.54
C SER A 236 -16.34 15.27 -19.76
N SER A 237 -16.55 14.61 -20.92
CA SER A 237 -15.89 14.90 -22.20
C SER A 237 -16.74 15.76 -23.12
#